data_AF-A0A8C6N698-F1
#
_entry.id   AF-A0A8C6N698-F1
#
_cell.length_a   1.000
_cell.length_b   1.000
_cell.length_c   1.000
_cell.angle_alpha   90.00
_cell.angle_beta   90.00
_cell.angle_gamma   90.00
#
_symmetry.space_group_name_H-M   'P 1'
#
loop_
_entity.id
_entity.type
_entity.pdbx_description
1 polymer ?
#
loop_
_entity_poly.entity_id
_entity_poly.type
_entity_poly.pdbx_seq_one_letter_code
_entity_poly.pdbx_strand_id
1 'polypeptide(L)'
;MWGPPCPAVRSIRPYRSSEQYLYAMKEDLAEWLKELYELDIEVSTFVEVLETGSVLCSHANNITHVAEEFSRACPSAAQHLHLPAAGVACNLAAQPGTFQARDNVSNFIQWCRKEMDIKDVLMFETEDLVLRKNEKNFVLCLLELARRAARFGVRAPTLVQMEQEIEEELRQEMELPPAGTPRPPPENTAPPQPGPDGTGGAGSGMGMGMEMG
;
A
#
# COMPACT_ATOMS: atom_id res chain seq x y z
N MET A 1 3.41 -5.03 -40.85
CA MET A 1 3.16 -3.96 -39.87
C MET A 1 3.85 -4.39 -38.58
N TRP A 2 4.98 -3.77 -38.25
CA TRP A 2 5.71 -4.04 -37.01
C TRP A 2 5.11 -3.12 -35.94
N GLY A 3 4.56 -3.71 -34.87
CA GLY A 3 4.03 -2.95 -33.73
C GLY A 3 5.16 -2.22 -33.00
N PRO A 4 4.86 -1.14 -32.24
CA PRO A 4 5.88 -0.41 -31.51
C PRO A 4 6.51 -1.32 -30.43
N PRO A 5 7.81 -1.18 -30.16
CA PRO A 5 8.47 -1.93 -29.10
C PRO A 5 7.91 -1.52 -27.73
N CYS A 6 7.56 -2.50 -26.90
CA CYS A 6 7.22 -2.26 -25.50
C CYS A 6 8.34 -1.48 -24.80
N PRO A 7 8.03 -0.50 -23.95
CA PRO A 7 9.04 0.21 -23.19
C PRO A 7 9.80 -0.79 -22.31
N ALA A 8 11.11 -0.85 -22.47
CA ALA A 8 11.97 -1.66 -21.64
C ALA A 8 11.83 -1.18 -20.18
N VAL A 9 11.26 -2.03 -19.33
CA VAL A 9 11.27 -1.86 -17.88
C VAL A 9 12.74 -1.71 -17.47
N ARG A 10 13.12 -0.50 -17.05
CA ARG A 10 14.45 -0.26 -16.49
C ARG A 10 14.56 -1.10 -15.23
N SER A 11 15.33 -2.19 -15.30
CA SER A 11 15.64 -3.01 -14.14
C SER A 11 16.22 -2.12 -13.04
N ILE A 12 15.50 -2.02 -11.93
CA ILE A 12 15.95 -1.33 -10.73
C ILE A 12 17.17 -2.11 -10.22
N ARG A 13 18.33 -1.45 -10.15
CA ARG A 13 19.53 -2.06 -9.58
C ARG A 13 19.28 -2.26 -8.08
N PRO A 14 19.37 -3.49 -7.56
CA PRO A 14 19.26 -3.72 -6.12
C PRO A 14 20.33 -2.93 -5.38
N TYR A 15 19.98 -2.30 -4.26
CA TYR A 15 20.98 -1.64 -3.43
C TYR A 15 21.93 -2.69 -2.84
N ARG A 16 23.18 -2.29 -2.65
CA ARG A 16 24.27 -3.21 -2.28
C ARG A 16 24.37 -3.45 -0.78
N SER A 17 23.74 -2.61 0.06
CA SER A 17 23.74 -2.76 1.52
C SER A 17 22.47 -2.19 2.16
N SER A 18 22.17 -2.65 3.38
CA SER A 18 21.07 -2.14 4.21
C SER A 18 21.20 -0.66 4.54
N GLU A 19 22.42 -0.14 4.62
CA GLU A 19 22.70 1.27 4.88
C GLU A 19 22.29 2.17 3.71
N GLN A 20 22.48 1.70 2.47
CA GLN A 20 22.05 2.46 1.29
C GLN A 20 20.52 2.55 1.20
N TYR A 21 19.81 1.47 1.55
CA TYR A 21 18.36 1.51 1.68
C TYR A 21 17.92 2.51 2.75
N LEU A 22 18.56 2.47 3.93
CA LEU A 22 18.23 3.39 5.02
C LEU A 22 18.46 4.85 4.63
N TYR A 23 19.55 5.13 3.91
CA TYR A 23 19.84 6.46 3.39
C TYR A 23 18.75 6.95 2.42
N ALA A 24 18.34 6.12 1.47
CA ALA A 24 17.29 6.47 0.51
C ALA A 24 15.93 6.71 1.22
N MET A 25 15.59 5.89 2.22
CA MET A 25 14.39 6.10 3.02
C MET A 25 14.45 7.40 3.83
N LYS A 26 15.62 7.76 4.39
CA LYS A 26 15.81 9.04 5.08
C LYS A 26 15.71 10.24 4.15
N GLU A 27 16.28 10.13 2.94
CA GLU A 27 16.23 11.18 1.92
C GLU A 27 14.78 11.49 1.53
N ASP A 28 13.99 10.45 1.25
CA ASP A 28 12.57 10.57 0.91
C ASP A 28 11.75 11.17 2.07
N LEU A 29 11.99 10.73 3.31
CA LEU A 29 11.33 11.31 4.50
C LEU A 29 11.75 12.76 4.76
N ALA A 30 13.02 13.12 4.51
CA ALA A 30 13.50 14.49 4.66
C ALA A 30 12.83 15.41 3.64
N GLU A 31 12.78 15.01 2.38
CA GLU A 31 12.08 15.76 1.32
C GLU A 31 10.59 15.91 1.64
N TRP A 32 9.95 14.84 2.10
CA TRP A 32 8.55 14.87 2.50
C TRP A 32 8.25 15.85 3.65
N LEU A 33 9.04 15.81 4.73
CA LEU A 33 8.87 16.73 5.86
C LEU A 33 9.23 18.17 5.49
N LYS A 34 10.20 18.37 4.59
CA LYS A 34 10.55 19.67 4.01
C LYS A 34 9.35 20.27 3.27
N GLU A 35 8.70 19.50 2.40
CA GLU A 35 7.52 19.96 1.66
C GLU A 35 6.34 20.30 2.59
N LEU A 36 6.10 19.50 3.62
CA LEU A 36 4.95 19.68 4.51
C LEU A 36 5.09 20.86 5.48
N TYR A 37 6.31 21.14 5.96
CA TYR A 37 6.54 22.08 7.07
C TYR A 37 7.55 23.19 6.74
N GLU A 38 7.96 23.32 5.48
CA GLU A 38 8.95 24.31 5.02
C GLU A 38 10.27 24.25 5.82
N LEU A 39 10.70 23.04 6.17
CA LEU A 39 11.89 22.81 7.00
C LEU A 39 13.17 22.80 6.16
N ASP A 40 14.23 23.38 6.72
CA ASP A 40 15.59 23.18 6.22
C ASP A 40 16.17 21.86 6.73
N ILE A 41 15.67 20.75 6.17
CA ILE A 41 16.07 19.38 6.52
C ILE A 41 16.73 18.71 5.32
N GLU A 42 17.85 18.04 5.57
CA GLU A 42 18.56 17.21 4.61
C GLU A 42 18.76 15.81 5.21
N VAL A 43 19.10 14.83 4.37
CA VAL A 43 19.40 13.47 4.82
C VAL A 43 20.51 13.40 5.90
N SER A 44 21.46 14.33 5.84
CA SER A 44 22.57 14.50 6.80
C SER A 44 22.10 15.09 8.13
N THR A 45 21.17 16.05 8.10
CA THR A 45 20.62 16.75 9.28
C THR A 45 19.31 16.15 9.78
N PHE A 46 18.83 15.07 9.15
CA PHE A 46 17.51 14.47 9.39
C PHE A 46 17.23 14.22 10.88
N VAL A 47 18.19 13.62 11.58
CA VAL A 47 18.04 13.33 13.01
C VAL A 47 18.15 14.61 13.85
N GLU A 48 19.06 15.51 13.50
CA GLU A 48 19.30 16.78 14.20
C GLU A 48 18.06 17.68 14.21
N VAL A 49 17.37 17.78 13.08
CA VAL A 49 16.15 18.59 12.96
C VAL A 49 15.00 17.98 13.79
N LEU A 50 14.99 16.66 13.97
CA LEU A 50 13.87 15.93 14.60
C LEU A 50 14.12 15.59 16.09
N GLU A 51 15.36 15.71 16.60
CA GLU A 51 15.74 15.20 17.93
C GLU A 51 15.09 15.93 19.11
N THR A 52 14.48 17.10 18.89
CA THR A 52 13.67 17.81 19.90
C THR A 52 12.26 17.22 20.05
N GLY A 53 11.81 16.41 19.09
CA GLY A 53 10.46 15.87 19.02
C GLY A 53 9.37 16.87 18.62
N SER A 54 9.67 18.18 18.54
CA SER A 54 8.66 19.22 18.28
C SER A 54 8.01 19.06 16.91
N VAL A 55 8.81 18.79 15.87
CA VAL A 55 8.30 18.54 14.51
C VAL A 55 7.43 17.27 14.48
N LEU A 56 7.82 16.22 15.19
CA LEU A 56 7.06 14.97 15.26
C LEU A 56 5.70 15.19 15.92
N CYS A 57 5.66 15.92 17.03
CA CYS A 57 4.42 16.28 17.68
C CYS A 57 3.53 17.17 16.80
N SER A 58 4.13 18.15 16.10
CA SER A 58 3.41 18.98 15.13
C SER A 58 2.80 18.11 14.02
N HIS A 59 3.55 17.13 13.52
CA HIS A 59 3.08 16.23 12.49
C HIS A 59 1.93 15.35 12.96
N ALA A 60 2.03 14.74 14.15
CA ALA A 60 0.93 13.99 14.75
C ALA A 60 -0.35 14.83 14.87
N ASN A 61 -0.23 16.07 15.35
CA ASN A 61 -1.36 17.00 15.47
C ASN A 61 -1.96 17.36 14.10
N ASN A 62 -1.13 17.55 13.07
CA ASN A 62 -1.61 17.78 11.71
C ASN A 62 -2.36 16.56 11.16
N ILE A 63 -1.84 15.34 11.36
CA ILE A 63 -2.53 14.11 10.96
C ILE A 63 -3.90 14.00 11.67
N THR A 64 -3.96 14.29 12.98
CA THR A 64 -5.23 14.31 13.72
C THR A 64 -6.22 15.30 13.13
N HIS A 65 -5.77 16.50 12.78
CA HIS A 65 -6.61 17.52 12.17
C HIS A 65 -7.16 17.07 10.80
N VAL A 66 -6.30 16.56 9.91
CA VAL A 66 -6.70 16.05 8.60
C VAL A 66 -7.68 14.88 8.74
N ALA A 67 -7.47 13.99 9.71
CA ALA A 67 -8.39 12.89 9.98
C ALA A 67 -9.78 13.37 10.43
N GLU A 68 -9.85 14.42 11.24
CA GLU A 68 -11.11 15.05 11.64
C GLU A 68 -11.85 15.65 10.44
N GLU A 69 -11.14 16.38 9.59
CA GLU A 69 -11.70 16.95 8.36
C GLU A 69 -12.21 15.86 7.41
N PHE A 70 -11.42 14.80 7.22
CA PHE A 70 -11.80 13.64 6.43
C PHE A 70 -13.06 12.95 6.98
N SER A 71 -13.14 12.78 8.29
CA SER A 71 -14.31 12.19 8.96
C SER A 71 -15.59 13.00 8.72
N ARG A 72 -15.47 14.33 8.75
CA ARG A 72 -16.59 15.25 8.47
C ARG A 72 -16.99 15.25 6.99
N ALA A 73 -16.02 15.21 6.08
CA ALA A 73 -16.27 15.23 4.64
C ALA A 73 -16.81 13.90 4.12
N CYS A 74 -16.31 12.78 4.64
CA CYS A 74 -16.59 11.43 4.17
C CYS A 74 -16.96 10.45 5.32
N PRO A 75 -18.09 10.65 6.03
CA PRO A 75 -18.42 9.85 7.22
C PRO A 75 -18.52 8.34 6.97
N SER A 76 -19.06 7.93 5.82
CA SER A 76 -19.21 6.51 5.46
C SER A 76 -17.87 5.81 5.22
N ALA A 77 -16.90 6.52 4.63
CA ALA A 77 -15.55 5.98 4.45
C ALA A 77 -14.80 5.92 5.79
N ALA A 78 -14.92 6.97 6.59
CA ALA A 78 -14.30 7.08 7.91
C ALA A 78 -14.68 5.96 8.87
N GLN A 79 -15.92 5.46 8.83
CA GLN A 79 -16.36 4.33 9.66
C GLN A 79 -15.56 3.04 9.46
N HIS A 80 -14.86 2.91 8.32
CA HIS A 80 -14.07 1.73 7.98
C HIS A 80 -12.56 1.95 8.18
N LEU A 81 -12.16 3.12 8.71
CA LEU A 81 -10.76 3.49 8.93
C LEU A 81 -10.48 3.70 10.42
N HIS A 82 -9.25 3.39 10.83
CA HIS A 82 -8.74 3.80 12.15
C HIS A 82 -8.25 5.24 12.06
N LEU A 83 -9.04 6.18 12.57
CA LEU A 83 -8.70 7.59 12.57
C LEU A 83 -8.22 8.03 13.96
N PRO A 84 -7.14 8.82 14.06
CA PRO A 84 -6.72 9.40 15.32
C PRO A 84 -7.81 10.33 15.87
N ALA A 85 -8.15 10.19 17.15
CA ALA A 85 -9.22 10.95 17.80
C ALA A 85 -8.68 12.12 18.65
N ALA A 86 -7.42 12.02 19.09
CA ALA A 86 -6.76 13.05 19.88
C ALA A 86 -5.37 13.35 19.34
N GLY A 87 -4.94 14.61 19.52
CA GLY A 87 -3.58 15.03 19.23
C GLY A 87 -2.61 14.69 20.37
N VAL A 88 -1.42 15.30 20.31
CA VAL A 88 -0.32 15.09 21.24
C VAL A 88 0.14 16.42 21.84
N ALA A 89 0.45 16.40 23.15
CA ALA A 89 1.05 17.54 23.82
C ALA A 89 2.48 17.77 23.35
N CYS A 90 2.86 19.04 23.15
CA CYS A 90 4.16 19.41 22.61
C CYS A 90 4.75 20.60 23.39
N ASN A 91 6.00 20.44 23.86
CA ASN A 91 6.79 21.53 24.39
C ASN A 91 7.71 22.09 23.30
N LEU A 92 7.30 23.21 22.70
CA LEU A 92 8.06 23.88 21.63
C LEU A 92 9.37 24.52 22.11
N ALA A 93 9.55 24.70 23.43
CA ALA A 93 10.78 25.25 24.00
C ALA A 93 11.84 24.16 24.28
N ALA A 94 11.54 22.89 23.99
CA ALA A 94 12.47 21.78 24.17
C ALA A 94 13.77 22.01 23.37
N GLN A 95 14.90 21.76 24.03
CA GLN A 95 16.22 21.83 23.41
C GLN A 95 16.78 20.43 23.16
N PRO A 96 17.65 20.23 22.16
CA PRO A 96 18.29 18.95 21.90
C PRO A 96 18.93 18.32 23.15
N GLY A 97 18.78 17.00 23.30
CA GLY A 97 19.38 16.24 24.40
C GLY A 97 18.73 16.42 25.78
N THR A 98 17.70 17.27 25.91
CA THR A 98 17.03 17.54 27.20
C THR A 98 15.96 16.50 27.56
N PHE A 99 15.52 16.50 28.83
CA PHE A 99 14.37 15.71 29.26
C PHE A 99 13.07 16.13 28.55
N GLN A 100 12.91 17.43 28.24
CA GLN A 100 11.76 17.94 27.50
C GLN A 100 11.71 17.39 26.07
N ALA A 101 12.87 17.27 25.40
CA ALA A 101 12.95 16.64 24.09
C ALA A 101 12.53 15.16 24.15
N ARG A 102 13.01 14.42 25.15
CA ARG A 102 12.60 13.03 25.38
C ARG A 102 11.10 12.90 25.66
N ASP A 103 10.52 13.86 26.39
CA ASP A 103 9.08 13.88 26.70
C ASP A 103 8.24 14.09 25.44
N ASN A 104 8.60 15.05 24.58
CA ASN A 104 7.97 15.24 23.27
C ASN A 104 8.01 13.94 22.43
N VAL A 105 9.19 13.32 22.32
CA VAL A 105 9.36 12.07 21.55
C VAL A 105 8.54 10.93 22.16
N SER A 106 8.48 10.81 23.49
CA SER A 106 7.66 9.82 24.19
C SER A 106 6.17 10.03 23.93
N ASN A 107 5.69 11.28 23.96
CA ASN A 107 4.31 11.62 23.66
C ASN A 107 3.96 11.23 22.21
N PHE A 108 4.85 11.51 21.25
CA PHE A 108 4.68 11.09 19.85
C PHE A 108 4.63 9.56 19.69
N ILE A 109 5.55 8.82 20.33
CA ILE A 109 5.58 7.35 20.31
C ILE A 109 4.27 6.77 20.85
N GLN A 110 3.78 7.31 21.97
CA GLN A 110 2.52 6.87 22.58
C GLN A 110 1.33 7.16 21.65
N TRP A 111 1.32 8.33 21.01
CA TRP A 111 0.30 8.70 20.03
C TRP A 111 0.31 7.76 18.82
N CYS A 112 1.47 7.47 18.23
CA CYS A 112 1.60 6.52 17.11
C CYS A 112 1.06 5.12 17.45
N ARG A 113 1.36 4.62 18.66
CA ARG A 113 0.86 3.33 19.13
C ARG A 113 -0.66 3.34 19.32
N LYS A 114 -1.19 4.38 19.97
CA LYS A 114 -2.59 4.43 20.41
C LYS A 114 -3.54 4.89 19.31
N GLU A 115 -3.21 5.99 18.64
CA GLU A 115 -4.10 6.70 17.71
C GLU A 115 -3.90 6.26 16.26
N MET A 116 -2.73 5.69 15.94
CA MET A 116 -2.42 5.18 14.60
C MET A 116 -2.24 3.66 14.54
N ASP A 117 -2.32 2.95 15.68
CA ASP A 117 -2.22 1.48 15.76
C ASP A 117 -0.94 0.90 15.11
N ILE A 118 0.17 1.64 15.20
CA ILE A 118 1.47 1.17 14.69
C ILE A 118 1.99 0.05 15.60
N LYS A 119 2.31 -1.10 14.99
CA LYS A 119 2.77 -2.30 15.70
C LYS A 119 4.12 -2.08 16.38
N ASP A 120 4.30 -2.63 17.58
CA ASP A 120 5.53 -2.46 18.37
C ASP A 120 6.82 -2.89 17.64
N VAL A 121 6.74 -3.85 16.71
CA VAL A 121 7.89 -4.28 15.89
C VAL A 121 8.45 -3.16 14.98
N LEU A 122 7.64 -2.14 14.69
CA LEU A 122 8.03 -0.96 13.91
C LEU A 122 8.27 0.28 14.80
N MET A 123 7.95 0.21 16.10
CA MET A 123 8.12 1.34 17.00
C MET A 123 9.60 1.53 17.36
N PHE A 124 9.99 2.78 17.57
CA PHE A 124 11.31 3.17 18.07
C PHE A 124 11.21 3.63 19.53
N GLU A 125 12.36 3.74 20.19
CA GLU A 125 12.47 4.25 21.55
C GLU A 125 12.99 5.69 21.56
N THR A 126 12.74 6.43 22.65
CA THR A 126 13.23 7.81 22.78
C THR A 126 14.75 7.92 22.63
N GLU A 127 15.50 6.91 23.08
CA GLU A 127 16.96 6.88 22.97
C GLU A 127 17.44 6.64 21.54
N ASP A 128 16.65 5.99 20.69
CA ASP A 128 17.00 5.74 19.29
C ASP A 128 17.18 7.05 18.52
N LEU A 129 16.35 8.04 18.85
CA LEU A 129 16.39 9.38 18.26
C LEU A 129 17.27 10.35 19.06
N VAL A 130 17.02 10.51 20.36
CA VAL A 130 17.68 11.54 21.19
C VAL A 130 19.16 11.22 21.46
N LEU A 131 19.53 9.93 21.52
CA LEU A 131 20.91 9.48 21.69
C LEU A 131 21.50 8.87 20.41
N ARG A 132 20.77 8.96 19.29
CA ARG A 132 21.17 8.45 17.96
C ARG A 132 21.64 6.99 17.98
N LYS A 133 20.99 6.14 18.79
CA LYS A 133 21.39 4.73 18.95
C LYS A 133 20.97 3.84 17.78
N ASN A 134 19.79 4.09 17.20
CA ASN A 134 19.24 3.25 16.13
C ASN A 134 18.25 4.01 15.25
N GLU A 135 18.75 4.58 14.15
CA GLU A 135 17.93 5.33 13.21
C GLU A 135 16.95 4.44 12.41
N LYS A 136 17.20 3.13 12.32
CA LYS A 136 16.41 2.23 11.46
C LYS A 136 14.96 2.15 11.91
N ASN A 137 14.71 1.87 13.20
CA ASN A 137 13.35 1.75 13.70
C ASN A 137 12.61 3.09 13.62
N PHE A 138 13.31 4.21 13.84
CA PHE A 138 12.75 5.53 13.70
C PHE A 138 12.24 5.78 12.26
N VAL A 139 13.07 5.49 11.27
CA VAL A 139 12.72 5.63 9.84
C VAL A 139 11.55 4.71 9.46
N LEU A 140 11.58 3.44 9.87
CA LEU A 140 10.50 2.49 9.58
C LEU A 140 9.17 2.89 10.23
N CYS A 141 9.21 3.43 11.45
CA CYS A 141 8.03 3.95 12.14
C CYS A 141 7.37 5.10 11.35
N LEU A 142 8.18 6.05 10.87
CA LEU A 142 7.68 7.20 10.09
C LEU A 142 7.08 6.78 8.74
N LEU A 143 7.69 5.82 8.04
CA LEU A 143 7.13 5.29 6.79
C LEU A 143 5.77 4.60 7.02
N GLU A 144 5.65 3.81 8.08
CA GLU A 144 4.36 3.18 8.45
C GLU A 144 3.32 4.23 8.85
N LEU A 145 3.72 5.27 9.58
CA LEU A 145 2.83 6.37 9.94
C LEU A 145 2.29 7.06 8.68
N ALA A 146 3.17 7.38 7.73
CA ALA A 146 2.78 8.03 6.48
C ALA A 146 1.85 7.14 5.64
N ARG A 147 2.14 5.83 5.55
CA ARG A 147 1.30 4.84 4.87
C ARG A 147 -0.12 4.81 5.43
N ARG A 148 -0.26 4.87 6.77
CA ARG A 148 -1.57 4.91 7.42
C ARG A 148 -2.28 6.23 7.20
N ALA A 149 -1.58 7.35 7.35
CA ALA A 149 -2.14 8.70 7.21
C ALA A 149 -2.62 9.01 5.78
N ALA A 150 -1.99 8.42 4.77
CA ALA A 150 -2.39 8.56 3.37
C ALA A 150 -3.82 8.10 3.08
N ARG A 151 -4.34 7.13 3.85
CA ARG A 151 -5.69 6.57 3.67
C ARG A 151 -6.80 7.60 3.92
N PHE A 152 -6.49 8.70 4.58
CA PHE A 152 -7.45 9.76 4.90
C PHE A 152 -6.95 11.16 4.54
N GLY A 153 -6.00 11.27 3.61
CA GLY A 153 -5.73 12.53 2.89
C GLY A 153 -4.41 13.22 3.22
N VAL A 154 -3.56 12.67 4.07
CA VAL A 154 -2.20 13.21 4.27
C VAL A 154 -1.32 12.75 3.10
N ARG A 155 -0.66 13.68 2.39
CA ARG A 155 0.30 13.33 1.33
C ARG A 155 1.37 12.40 1.91
N ALA A 156 1.57 11.24 1.29
CA ALA A 156 2.63 10.30 1.64
C ALA A 156 3.98 10.69 1.00
N PRO A 157 5.11 10.21 1.54
CA PRO A 157 6.41 10.32 0.88
C PRO A 157 6.44 9.45 -0.39
N THR A 158 7.38 9.71 -1.31
CA THR A 158 7.35 9.13 -2.66
C THR A 158 7.45 7.61 -2.63
N LEU A 159 8.26 7.06 -1.72
CA LEU A 159 8.42 5.62 -1.57
C LEU A 159 7.08 4.93 -1.27
N VAL A 160 6.30 5.50 -0.35
CA VAL A 160 4.99 4.95 0.04
C VAL A 160 3.96 5.11 -1.08
N GLN A 161 4.00 6.21 -1.84
CA GLN A 161 3.15 6.40 -3.01
C GLN A 161 3.42 5.31 -4.06
N MET A 162 4.70 5.03 -4.36
CA MET A 162 5.08 3.97 -5.30
C MET A 162 4.66 2.58 -4.80
N GLU A 163 4.81 2.28 -3.50
CA GLU A 163 4.34 1.01 -2.92
C GLU A 163 2.84 0.80 -3.14
N GLN A 164 2.04 1.85 -2.93
CA GLN A 164 0.58 1.82 -3.12
C GLN A 164 0.19 1.67 -4.58
N GLU A 165 0.90 2.35 -5.49
CA GLU A 165 0.70 2.22 -6.94
C GLU A 165 0.94 0.77 -7.40
N ILE A 166 2.04 0.15 -6.94
CA ILE A 166 2.36 -1.24 -7.26
C ILE A 166 1.31 -2.21 -6.69
N GLU A 167 0.84 -1.99 -5.45
CA GLU A 167 -0.19 -2.85 -4.85
C GLU A 167 -1.52 -2.77 -5.62
N GLU A 168 -1.87 -1.58 -6.10
CA GLU A 168 -3.07 -1.34 -6.90
C GLU A 168 -2.96 -1.97 -8.30
N GLU A 169 -1.82 -1.84 -8.98
CA GLU A 169 -1.57 -2.50 -10.26
C GLU A 169 -1.70 -4.04 -10.12
N LEU A 170 -1.09 -4.61 -9.08
CA LEU A 170 -1.14 -6.05 -8.83
C LEU A 170 -2.58 -6.53 -8.54
N ARG A 171 -3.37 -5.74 -7.79
CA ARG A 171 -4.78 -6.03 -7.54
C ARG A 171 -5.58 -6.07 -8.84
N GLN A 172 -5.38 -5.09 -9.71
CA GLN A 172 -6.06 -5.01 -11.00
C GLN A 172 -5.67 -6.19 -11.92
N GLU A 173 -4.40 -6.60 -11.92
CA GLU A 173 -3.96 -7.78 -12.67
C GLU A 173 -4.63 -9.08 -12.21
N MET A 174 -4.85 -9.22 -10.89
CA MET A 174 -5.52 -10.39 -10.30
C MET A 174 -7.03 -10.44 -10.55
N GLU A 175 -7.67 -9.28 -10.78
CA GLU A 175 -9.10 -9.17 -11.06
C GLU A 175 -9.44 -9.40 -12.56
N LEU A 176 -8.44 -9.40 -13.44
CA LEU A 176 -8.63 -9.72 -14.86
C LEU A 176 -8.92 -11.22 -15.04
N PRO A 177 -9.96 -11.62 -15.80
CA PRO A 177 -10.15 -13.00 -16.18
C PRO A 177 -8.92 -13.47 -16.99
N PRO A 178 -8.48 -14.74 -16.86
CA PRO A 178 -7.34 -15.24 -17.61
C PRO A 178 -7.55 -14.95 -19.09
N ALA A 179 -6.57 -14.28 -19.72
CA ALA A 179 -6.56 -14.06 -21.16
C ALA A 179 -6.86 -15.39 -21.87
N GLY A 180 -7.91 -15.39 -22.69
CA GLY A 180 -8.61 -16.58 -23.15
C GLY A 180 -7.68 -17.73 -23.50
N THR A 181 -8.04 -18.92 -23.03
CA THR A 181 -7.52 -20.17 -23.58
C THR A 181 -7.57 -20.08 -25.11
N PRO A 182 -6.46 -20.33 -25.83
CA PRO A 182 -6.49 -20.37 -27.28
C PRO A 182 -7.61 -21.31 -27.71
N ARG A 183 -8.63 -20.78 -28.40
CA ARG A 183 -9.66 -21.63 -29.00
C ARG A 183 -8.95 -22.65 -29.88
N PRO A 184 -9.21 -23.95 -29.71
CA PRO A 184 -8.63 -24.95 -30.60
C PRO A 184 -9.03 -24.59 -32.04
N PRO A 185 -8.13 -24.75 -33.03
CA PRO A 185 -8.42 -24.45 -34.42
C PRO A 185 -9.70 -25.21 -34.86
N PRO A 186 -10.53 -24.63 -35.74
CA PRO A 186 -11.72 -25.31 -36.22
C PRO A 186 -11.33 -26.65 -36.83
N GLU A 187 -11.94 -27.71 -36.31
CA GLU A 187 -11.76 -29.07 -36.79
C GLU A 187 -12.21 -29.13 -38.25
N ASN A 188 -11.25 -29.42 -39.13
CA ASN A 188 -11.45 -29.51 -40.56
C ASN A 188 -12.36 -30.71 -40.83
N THR A 189 -13.67 -30.49 -40.91
CA THR A 189 -14.64 -31.53 -41.28
C THR A 189 -14.30 -32.04 -42.67
N ALA A 190 -13.71 -33.23 -42.72
CA ALA A 190 -13.53 -33.98 -43.95
C ALA A 190 -14.91 -34.24 -44.60
N PRO A 191 -15.01 -34.27 -45.94
CA PRO A 191 -16.28 -34.53 -46.61
C PRO A 191 -16.77 -35.97 -46.31
N PRO A 192 -18.09 -36.18 -46.23
CA PRO A 192 -18.66 -37.47 -45.86
C PRO A 192 -18.34 -38.53 -46.91
N GLN A 193 -17.85 -39.68 -46.45
CA GLN A 193 -17.70 -40.89 -47.29
C GLN A 193 -19.09 -41.45 -47.63
N PRO A 194 -19.31 -41.96 -48.86
CA PRO A 194 -20.57 -42.61 -49.23
C PRO A 194 -20.63 -44.01 -48.60
N GLY A 195 -21.64 -44.25 -47.76
CA GLY A 195 -22.04 -45.57 -47.28
C GLY A 195 -23.17 -46.17 -48.13
N PRO A 196 -23.33 -47.51 -48.13
CA PRO A 196 -23.86 -48.26 -49.28
C PRO A 196 -25.39 -48.32 -49.36
N ASP A 197 -25.83 -48.58 -50.58
CA ASP A 197 -27.20 -48.74 -51.05
C ASP A 197 -28.13 -49.54 -50.13
N GLY A 198 -29.32 -48.96 -49.94
CA GLY A 198 -30.48 -49.63 -49.37
C GLY A 198 -31.23 -50.47 -50.40
N THR A 199 -31.45 -51.73 -50.06
CA THR A 199 -32.54 -52.59 -50.54
C THR A 199 -33.14 -53.21 -49.28
N GLY A 200 -34.41 -53.17 -48.94
CA GLY A 200 -35.65 -52.80 -49.62
C GLY A 200 -36.77 -53.59 -48.94
N GLY A 201 -37.98 -53.04 -48.86
CA GLY A 201 -39.21 -53.84 -48.80
C GLY A 201 -39.91 -53.98 -47.43
N ALA A 202 -41.13 -53.42 -47.40
CA ALA A 202 -42.41 -53.94 -46.87
C ALA A 202 -42.45 -54.56 -45.46
N GLY A 203 -43.42 -54.30 -44.58
CA GLY A 203 -44.81 -53.90 -44.76
C GLY A 203 -45.69 -54.73 -43.81
N SER A 204 -46.75 -54.11 -43.28
CA SER A 204 -47.96 -54.71 -42.67
C SER A 204 -47.96 -55.27 -41.24
N GLY A 205 -49.06 -54.97 -40.54
CA GLY A 205 -49.66 -55.80 -39.48
C GLY A 205 -49.75 -55.13 -38.10
N MET A 206 -50.79 -54.35 -37.78
CA MET A 206 -52.03 -54.74 -37.07
C MET A 206 -51.82 -55.53 -35.76
N GLY A 207 -52.38 -55.02 -34.65
CA GLY A 207 -52.61 -55.81 -33.43
C GLY A 207 -52.99 -54.99 -32.20
N MET A 208 -54.29 -54.92 -31.91
CA MET A 208 -54.91 -54.41 -30.67
C MET A 208 -54.63 -55.31 -29.44
N GLY A 209 -54.86 -54.78 -28.24
CA GLY A 209 -55.06 -55.54 -26.99
C GLY A 209 -54.17 -55.03 -25.84
N MET A 210 -54.61 -54.13 -24.95
CA MET A 210 -55.62 -54.25 -23.87
C MET A 210 -55.13 -55.03 -22.64
N GLU A 211 -54.97 -54.27 -21.56
CA GLU A 211 -55.25 -54.56 -20.14
C GLU A 211 -54.43 -55.53 -19.27
N MET A 212 -54.12 -54.96 -18.09
CA MET A 212 -54.18 -55.50 -16.72
C MET A 212 -53.10 -56.49 -16.25
N GLY A 213 -52.44 -56.08 -15.17
CA GLY A 213 -51.54 -56.85 -14.32
C GLY A 213 -50.70 -55.94 -13.45
#